data_AF-A0A6P6X318-F1
#
_entry.id   AF-A0A6P6X318-F1
#
_cell.length_a   1.000
_cell.length_b   1.000
_cell.length_c   1.000
_cell.angle_alpha   90.00
_cell.angle_beta   90.00
_cell.angle_gamma   90.00
#
_symmetry.space_group_name_H-M   'P 1'
#
loop_
_entity.id
_entity.type
_entity.pdbx_description
1 polymer ?
#
loop_
_entity_poly.entity_id
_entity_poly.type
_entity_poly.pdbx_seq_one_letter_code
_entity_poly.pdbx_strand_id
1 'polypeptide(L)'
;MSSSASKKQSRKNASGARLDPGWDHGIEIDANKKQVQCKYCGITRAGGVYRLKHHLACTHTNVEPCPSVPEDVRTQMFDLLSTSSEESRKKKQRVSTMYDLEEEESEVKQQAKKCSMDNFVVRKSGGLNVRQTTINEKWKKQDRDEVCQIMARWFYTSAIPFNAVNNPLFPLMIRKLGEYGKGLKPPSYHEMRVTFLKKEVQETLNLLNMYKTEWKKTGCTIMSDGWSDQRKRTMNNFLVNSPAGTVFLSSVDTTDISKTAQKLFELLDGIVEKIGEDNVVQVITDNASNYKAVGKILMEKRKRLFWTPCAAHCIDLIY
;
A
#
# COMPACT_ATOMS: atom_id res chain seq x y z
N MET A 1 -15.41 6.13 -38.73
CA MET A 1 -15.61 7.22 -37.76
C MET A 1 -16.52 6.73 -36.66
N SER A 2 -15.98 6.39 -35.50
CA SER A 2 -16.77 6.26 -34.26
C SER A 2 -15.81 6.54 -33.11
N SER A 3 -15.86 7.76 -32.56
CA SER A 3 -15.05 8.18 -31.42
C SER A 3 -15.67 7.67 -30.13
N SER A 4 -14.98 6.76 -29.45
CA SER A 4 -15.27 6.36 -28.08
C SER A 4 -14.94 7.50 -27.12
N ALA A 5 -15.97 8.14 -26.56
CA ALA A 5 -15.84 9.19 -25.56
C ALA A 5 -15.38 8.62 -24.21
N SER A 6 -14.15 8.94 -23.81
CA SER A 6 -13.64 8.68 -22.46
C SER A 6 -14.43 9.48 -21.43
N LYS A 7 -15.21 8.81 -20.57
CA LYS A 7 -15.81 9.43 -19.38
C LYS A 7 -14.69 9.93 -18.46
N LYS A 8 -14.48 11.25 -18.39
CA LYS A 8 -13.61 11.90 -17.40
C LYS A 8 -14.17 11.64 -16.00
N GLN A 9 -13.41 10.94 -15.15
CA GLN A 9 -13.70 10.88 -13.72
C GLN A 9 -13.71 12.30 -13.14
N SER A 10 -14.84 12.68 -12.52
CA SER A 10 -15.00 13.95 -11.83
C SER A 10 -14.05 14.03 -10.63
N ARG A 11 -13.35 15.15 -10.47
CA ARG A 11 -12.48 15.41 -9.31
C ARG A 11 -13.37 15.56 -8.07
N LYS A 12 -12.96 14.98 -6.93
CA LYS A 12 -13.66 15.03 -5.62
C LYS A 12 -13.96 16.45 -5.08
N ASN A 13 -13.55 17.51 -5.78
CA ASN A 13 -13.72 18.92 -5.40
C ASN A 13 -14.23 19.79 -6.58
N ALA A 14 -14.95 19.22 -7.55
CA ALA A 14 -15.60 20.00 -8.61
C ALA A 14 -16.76 20.85 -8.06
N SER A 15 -17.07 21.97 -8.71
CA SER A 15 -18.22 22.83 -8.36
C SER A 15 -19.52 22.01 -8.37
N GLY A 16 -20.12 21.81 -7.20
CA GLY A 16 -21.34 21.00 -7.00
C GLY A 16 -21.18 19.76 -6.13
N ALA A 17 -19.95 19.35 -5.76
CA ALA A 17 -19.69 18.19 -4.89
C ALA A 17 -18.57 18.43 -3.86
N ARG A 18 -18.51 19.64 -3.29
CA ARG A 18 -17.43 20.04 -2.36
C ARG A 18 -17.72 19.52 -0.96
N LEU A 19 -16.88 18.61 -0.46
CA LEU A 19 -16.97 18.02 0.89
C LEU A 19 -15.92 18.59 1.87
N ASP A 20 -14.99 19.43 1.40
CA ASP A 20 -13.90 19.97 2.23
C ASP A 20 -14.36 21.22 3.01
N PRO A 21 -14.33 21.21 4.36
CA PRO A 21 -14.78 22.33 5.20
C PRO A 21 -14.08 23.67 4.91
N GLY A 22 -12.90 23.65 4.29
CA GLY A 22 -12.20 24.88 3.90
C GLY A 22 -12.98 25.74 2.88
N TRP A 23 -13.95 25.18 2.17
CA TRP A 23 -14.78 25.92 1.22
C TRP A 23 -15.82 26.83 1.87
N ASP A 24 -16.18 26.60 3.14
CA ASP A 24 -17.11 27.47 3.87
C ASP A 24 -16.50 28.86 4.13
N HIS A 25 -15.17 28.97 4.01
CA HIS A 25 -14.39 30.17 4.31
C HIS A 25 -13.74 30.81 3.07
N GLY A 26 -14.04 30.31 1.88
CA GLY A 26 -13.48 30.81 0.62
C GLY A 26 -14.47 30.86 -0.53
N ILE A 27 -14.23 31.78 -1.47
CA ILE A 27 -15.01 31.94 -2.69
C ILE A 27 -14.11 31.56 -3.87
N GLU A 28 -14.54 30.60 -4.68
CA GLU A 28 -13.80 30.25 -5.90
C GLU A 28 -14.05 31.32 -6.97
N ILE A 29 -12.98 31.95 -7.45
CA ILE A 29 -13.05 33.00 -8.47
C ILE A 29 -12.80 32.42 -9.86
N ASP A 30 -11.86 31.49 -9.98
CA ASP A 30 -11.54 30.83 -11.24
C ASP A 30 -11.16 29.36 -11.00
N ALA A 31 -12.04 28.46 -11.44
CA ALA A 31 -11.86 27.01 -11.33
C ALA A 31 -10.73 26.47 -12.24
N ASN A 32 -10.46 27.13 -13.37
CA ASN A 32 -9.38 26.73 -14.27
C ASN A 32 -8.00 27.10 -13.70
N LYS A 33 -7.90 28.26 -13.03
CA LYS A 33 -6.67 28.72 -12.36
C LYS A 33 -6.56 28.33 -10.89
N LYS A 34 -7.56 27.62 -10.34
CA LYS A 34 -7.64 27.24 -8.92
C LYS A 34 -7.46 28.45 -7.98
N GLN A 35 -8.08 29.57 -8.34
CA GLN A 35 -8.00 30.80 -7.56
C GLN A 35 -9.15 30.87 -6.56
N VAL A 36 -8.80 31.09 -5.30
CA VAL A 36 -9.75 31.16 -4.19
C VAL A 36 -9.52 32.45 -3.42
N GLN A 37 -10.60 33.20 -3.20
CA GLN A 37 -10.64 34.40 -2.39
C GLN A 37 -11.03 34.05 -0.96
N CYS A 38 -10.25 34.55 0.01
CA CYS A 38 -10.57 34.43 1.43
C CYS A 38 -11.74 35.34 1.80
N LYS A 39 -12.75 34.82 2.53
CA LYS A 39 -13.92 35.61 2.95
C LYS A 39 -13.61 36.65 4.04
N TYR A 40 -12.49 36.53 4.75
CA TYR A 40 -12.14 37.40 5.87
C TYR A 40 -11.24 38.58 5.49
N CYS A 41 -10.20 38.33 4.69
CA CYS A 41 -9.25 39.38 4.27
C CYS A 41 -9.43 39.83 2.81
N GLY A 42 -10.32 39.17 2.05
CA GLY A 42 -10.59 39.50 0.65
C GLY A 42 -9.45 39.17 -0.32
N ILE A 43 -8.32 38.62 0.15
CA ILE A 43 -7.16 38.30 -0.69
C ILE A 43 -7.45 37.05 -1.53
N THR A 44 -7.22 37.17 -2.85
CA THR A 44 -7.31 36.05 -3.80
C THR A 44 -5.96 35.41 -4.02
N ARG A 45 -5.85 34.09 -3.85
CA ARG A 45 -4.60 33.34 -4.06
C ARG A 45 -4.81 32.13 -4.96
N ALA A 46 -3.77 31.79 -5.73
CA ALA A 46 -3.74 30.58 -6.55
C ALA A 46 -3.27 29.37 -5.72
N GLY A 47 -3.97 28.24 -5.87
CA GLY A 47 -3.62 26.96 -5.25
C GLY A 47 -4.77 26.22 -4.56
N GLY A 48 -6.01 26.67 -4.76
CA GLY A 48 -7.21 25.97 -4.28
C GLY A 48 -7.36 25.96 -2.75
N VAL A 49 -8.33 25.16 -2.28
CA VAL A 49 -8.72 25.07 -0.86
C VAL A 49 -7.58 24.67 0.08
N TYR A 50 -6.59 23.92 -0.40
CA TYR A 50 -5.42 23.53 0.41
C TYR A 50 -4.63 24.75 0.89
N ARG A 51 -4.32 25.68 -0.03
CA ARG A 51 -3.61 26.92 0.33
C ARG A 51 -4.46 27.88 1.14
N LEU A 52 -5.79 27.84 0.95
CA LEU A 52 -6.72 28.59 1.79
C LEU A 52 -6.68 28.10 3.25
N LYS A 53 -6.66 26.79 3.50
CA LYS A 53 -6.56 26.26 4.88
C LYS A 53 -5.27 26.70 5.59
N HIS A 54 -4.13 26.69 4.90
CA HIS A 54 -2.87 27.17 5.47
C HIS A 54 -2.85 28.69 5.74
N HIS A 55 -3.55 29.47 4.90
CA HIS A 55 -3.76 30.90 5.09
C HIS A 55 -4.63 31.20 6.33
N LEU A 56 -5.73 30.47 6.51
CA LEU A 56 -6.67 30.63 7.63
C LEU A 56 -6.09 30.10 8.95
N ALA A 57 -5.32 29.01 8.91
CA ALA A 57 -4.65 28.44 10.08
C ALA A 57 -3.38 29.20 10.51
N CYS A 58 -3.00 30.27 9.79
CA CYS A 58 -1.82 31.09 10.07
C CYS A 58 -0.51 30.30 10.26
N THR A 59 -0.35 29.19 9.52
CA THR A 59 0.81 28.27 9.65
C THR A 59 2.11 28.79 9.03
N HIS A 60 2.08 29.93 8.33
CA HIS A 60 3.20 30.52 7.58
C HIS A 60 3.86 29.62 6.52
N THR A 61 3.27 28.46 6.19
CA THR A 61 3.83 27.53 5.21
C THR A 61 3.36 27.86 3.79
N ASN A 62 4.27 28.36 2.95
CA ASN A 62 4.07 28.61 1.51
C ASN A 62 2.95 29.59 1.14
N VAL A 63 2.30 30.22 2.12
CA VAL A 63 1.24 31.22 1.98
C VAL A 63 1.31 32.15 3.21
N GLU A 64 1.17 33.45 3.02
CA GLU A 64 1.13 34.39 4.16
C GLU A 64 -0.15 34.17 4.98
N PRO A 65 -0.12 34.40 6.30
CA PRO A 65 -1.27 34.22 7.18
C PRO A 65 -2.40 35.23 6.90
N CYS A 66 -3.62 34.88 7.29
CA CYS A 66 -4.75 35.78 7.22
C CYS A 66 -4.68 36.85 8.32
N PRO A 67 -4.73 38.14 8.00
CA PRO A 67 -4.69 39.21 9.00
C PRO A 67 -6.02 39.39 9.76
N SER A 68 -7.12 38.83 9.26
CA SER A 68 -8.48 39.13 9.74
C SER A 68 -9.30 37.87 10.05
N VAL A 69 -8.66 36.70 10.18
CA VAL A 69 -9.36 35.45 10.48
C VAL A 69 -9.74 35.37 11.96
N PRO A 70 -11.00 35.03 12.28
CA PRO A 70 -11.44 34.71 13.65
C PRO A 70 -10.65 33.55 14.28
N GLU A 71 -10.51 33.57 15.62
CA GLU A 71 -9.70 32.60 16.38
C GLU A 71 -10.24 31.16 16.31
N ASP A 72 -11.57 31.04 16.35
CA ASP A 72 -12.32 29.78 16.22
C ASP A 72 -12.06 29.11 14.87
N VAL A 73 -12.11 29.89 13.79
CA VAL A 73 -11.83 29.42 12.42
C VAL A 73 -10.36 29.07 12.25
N ARG A 74 -9.44 29.84 12.87
CA ARG A 74 -8.01 29.53 12.84
C ARG A 74 -7.71 28.19 13.50
N THR A 75 -8.27 27.95 14.67
CA THR A 75 -8.09 26.71 15.44
C THR A 75 -8.68 25.52 14.67
N GLN A 76 -9.90 25.66 14.14
CA GLN A 76 -10.54 24.63 13.32
C GLN A 76 -9.71 24.25 12.09
N MET A 77 -9.14 25.24 11.39
CA MET A 77 -8.31 24.98 10.21
C MET A 77 -6.95 24.38 10.58
N PHE A 78 -6.40 24.72 11.73
CA PHE A 78 -5.18 24.12 12.26
C PHE A 78 -5.39 22.64 12.60
N ASP A 79 -6.49 22.31 13.28
CA ASP A 79 -6.86 20.93 13.65
C ASP A 79 -7.12 20.04 12.42
N LEU A 80 -7.75 20.57 11.38
CA LEU A 80 -7.94 19.84 10.12
C LEU A 80 -6.61 19.56 9.40
N LEU A 81 -5.62 20.45 9.52
CA LEU A 81 -4.30 20.25 8.92
C LEU A 81 -3.44 19.29 9.76
N SER A 82 -3.54 19.35 11.09
CA SER A 82 -2.83 18.44 11.99
C SER A 82 -3.37 17.01 11.88
N THR A 83 -4.69 16.82 11.88
CA THR A 83 -5.34 15.50 11.69
C THR A 83 -5.03 14.89 10.31
N SER A 84 -5.03 15.68 9.24
CA SER A 84 -4.64 15.19 7.90
C SER A 84 -3.14 14.83 7.83
N SER A 85 -2.28 15.56 8.54
CA SER A 85 -0.86 15.25 8.69
C SER A 85 -0.64 13.99 9.54
N GLU A 86 -1.41 13.81 10.61
CA GLU A 86 -1.40 12.62 11.47
C GLU A 86 -1.96 11.39 10.78
N GLU A 87 -3.02 11.48 9.98
CA GLU A 87 -3.53 10.38 9.15
C GLU A 87 -2.49 9.97 8.10
N SER A 88 -1.80 10.96 7.52
CA SER A 88 -0.68 10.72 6.60
C SER A 88 0.52 10.09 7.31
N ARG A 89 0.82 10.50 8.55
CA ARG A 89 1.85 9.88 9.41
C ARG A 89 1.43 8.47 9.81
N LYS A 90 0.22 8.21 10.29
CA LYS A 90 -0.31 6.88 10.65
C LYS A 90 -0.32 5.93 9.45
N LYS A 91 -0.59 6.43 8.24
CA LYS A 91 -0.48 5.65 7.00
C LYS A 91 0.96 5.30 6.64
N LYS A 92 1.93 6.20 6.90
CA LYS A 92 3.37 5.90 6.81
C LYS A 92 3.86 5.01 7.95
N GLN A 93 3.33 5.19 9.16
CA GLN A 93 3.73 4.49 10.38
C GLN A 93 3.23 3.05 10.35
N ARG A 94 2.02 2.75 9.85
CA ARG A 94 1.57 1.38 9.55
C ARG A 94 2.48 0.61 8.58
N VAL A 95 3.22 1.32 7.73
CA VAL A 95 4.23 0.75 6.82
C VAL A 95 5.59 0.62 7.52
N SER A 96 5.89 1.53 8.45
CA SER A 96 7.11 1.55 9.28
C SER A 96 7.11 0.48 10.38
N THR A 97 6.00 0.27 11.10
CA THR A 97 5.91 -0.64 12.26
C THR A 97 6.08 -2.13 11.87
N MET A 98 5.99 -2.47 10.59
CA MET A 98 6.33 -3.81 10.10
C MET A 98 7.87 -4.01 9.97
N TYR A 99 8.65 -2.92 9.98
CA TYR A 99 10.08 -2.89 9.71
C TYR A 99 10.80 -1.77 10.50
N ASP A 100 10.68 -1.69 11.83
CA ASP A 100 11.52 -0.77 12.61
C ASP A 100 12.53 -1.54 13.50
N LEU A 101 13.81 -1.38 13.14
CA LEU A 101 14.91 -1.27 14.10
C LEU A 101 15.23 0.22 14.16
N GLU A 102 14.98 0.84 15.30
CA GLU A 102 15.31 2.24 15.62
C GLU A 102 16.82 2.44 15.66
N GLU A 103 17.31 3.63 15.31
CA GLU A 103 18.25 4.35 16.18
C GLU A 103 18.36 5.85 15.83
N GLU A 104 18.54 6.61 16.90
CA GLU A 104 18.53 8.07 17.01
C GLU A 104 19.76 8.74 16.37
N GLU A 105 19.55 9.80 15.59
CA GLU A 105 20.64 10.63 15.07
C GLU A 105 20.92 11.80 16.03
N SER A 106 22.07 11.77 16.69
CA SER A 106 22.59 12.90 17.46
C SER A 106 23.31 13.89 16.52
N GLU A 107 22.77 15.10 16.39
CA GLU A 107 23.36 16.18 15.58
C GLU A 107 24.66 16.71 16.21
N VAL A 108 25.79 16.52 15.52
CA VAL A 108 27.02 17.28 15.77
C VAL A 108 27.08 18.48 14.80
N LYS A 109 26.81 19.68 15.31
CA LYS A 109 26.98 20.95 14.57
C LYS A 109 28.44 21.40 14.60
N GLN A 110 29.12 21.39 13.45
CA GLN A 110 30.36 22.15 13.26
C GLN A 110 30.05 23.56 12.70
N GLN A 111 30.27 24.59 13.53
CA GLN A 111 30.27 25.99 13.12
C GLN A 111 31.57 26.32 12.37
N ALA A 112 31.46 26.61 11.07
CA ALA A 112 32.54 27.24 10.31
C ALA A 112 32.50 28.77 10.53
N LYS A 113 33.63 29.32 10.97
CA LYS A 113 33.87 30.74 11.27
C LYS A 113 33.84 31.57 9.97
N LYS A 114 32.97 32.58 9.89
CA LYS A 114 32.83 33.49 8.74
C LYS A 114 33.96 34.53 8.74
N CYS A 115 34.72 34.65 7.65
CA CYS A 115 35.76 35.67 7.47
C CYS A 115 35.26 36.89 6.67
N SER A 116 35.91 38.02 6.90
CA SER A 116 35.45 39.40 6.70
C SER A 116 35.37 39.91 5.24
N MET A 117 35.41 39.08 4.20
CA MET A 117 35.50 39.53 2.80
C MET A 117 34.23 39.39 1.95
N ASP A 118 33.14 38.81 2.47
CA ASP A 118 31.94 38.52 1.66
C ASP A 118 30.93 39.68 1.54
N ASN A 119 31.25 40.88 2.03
CA ASN A 119 30.34 42.03 1.96
C ASN A 119 30.38 42.80 0.63
N PHE A 120 31.25 42.43 -0.32
CA PHE A 120 31.41 43.20 -1.56
C PHE A 120 30.60 42.67 -2.77
N VAL A 121 29.86 41.57 -2.63
CA VAL A 121 29.11 40.96 -3.74
C VAL A 121 27.61 40.91 -3.46
N VAL A 122 27.03 42.02 -3.00
CA VAL A 122 25.58 42.22 -3.01
C VAL A 122 25.24 43.41 -3.90
N ARG A 123 25.04 43.14 -5.18
CA ARG A 123 24.20 44.00 -6.03
C ARG A 123 22.80 43.40 -6.11
N LYS A 124 21.84 44.15 -5.57
CA LYS A 124 20.40 43.97 -5.75
C LYS A 124 20.00 44.44 -7.15
N SER A 125 19.36 43.58 -7.93
CA SER A 125 18.36 44.02 -8.93
C SER A 125 17.52 42.85 -9.46
N GLY A 126 16.23 42.89 -9.11
CA GLY A 126 15.06 42.54 -9.92
C GLY A 126 15.02 41.26 -10.77
N GLY A 127 14.02 40.42 -10.49
CA GLY A 127 13.35 39.60 -11.52
C GLY A 127 13.67 38.10 -11.47
N LEU A 128 12.61 37.31 -11.22
CA LEU A 128 12.54 35.84 -11.18
C LEU A 128 13.24 35.20 -9.97
N ASN A 129 12.46 34.49 -9.15
CA ASN A 129 12.96 33.49 -8.19
C ASN A 129 13.57 32.30 -8.96
N VAL A 130 14.67 32.52 -9.65
CA VAL A 130 15.53 31.43 -10.08
C VAL A 130 16.36 31.07 -8.87
N ARG A 131 15.91 30.04 -8.14
CA ARG A 131 16.74 29.41 -7.11
C ARG A 131 18.04 29.00 -7.81
N GLN A 132 19.15 29.70 -7.54
CA GLN A 132 20.44 29.40 -8.15
C GLN A 132 20.80 27.97 -7.77
N THR A 133 20.70 27.05 -8.73
CA THR A 133 21.05 25.65 -8.51
C THR A 133 22.55 25.59 -8.29
N THR A 134 22.97 25.05 -7.14
CA THR A 134 24.39 24.86 -6.89
C THR A 134 24.94 23.84 -7.90
N ILE A 135 26.22 23.96 -8.28
CA ILE A 135 26.88 23.00 -9.17
C ILE A 135 26.72 21.57 -8.62
N ASN A 136 26.78 21.43 -7.29
CA ASN A 136 26.55 20.18 -6.56
C ASN A 136 25.12 19.61 -6.76
N GLU A 137 24.10 20.44 -6.85
CA GLU A 137 22.73 20.00 -7.16
C GLU A 137 22.59 19.54 -8.61
N LYS A 138 23.32 20.13 -9.55
CA LYS A 138 23.33 19.70 -10.96
C LYS A 138 24.05 18.36 -11.11
N TRP A 139 25.20 18.17 -10.46
CA TRP A 139 25.93 16.91 -10.48
C TRP A 139 25.14 15.79 -9.79
N LYS A 140 24.56 16.05 -8.61
CA LYS A 140 23.66 15.08 -7.95
C LYS A 140 22.40 14.73 -8.77
N LYS A 141 21.90 15.65 -9.60
CA LYS A 141 20.79 15.38 -10.53
C LYS A 141 21.24 14.51 -11.70
N GLN A 142 22.40 14.79 -12.27
CA GLN A 142 22.97 14.00 -13.37
C GLN A 142 23.29 12.57 -12.89
N ASP A 143 23.94 12.41 -11.74
CA ASP A 143 24.23 11.11 -11.13
C ASP A 143 22.94 10.32 -10.84
N ARG A 144 21.90 11.01 -10.34
CA ARG A 144 20.59 10.41 -10.12
C ARG A 144 19.96 9.95 -11.42
N ASP A 145 19.99 10.78 -12.45
CA ASP A 145 19.33 10.47 -13.72
C ASP A 145 19.99 9.27 -14.41
N GLU A 146 21.32 9.14 -14.33
CA GLU A 146 22.04 7.96 -14.81
C GLU A 146 21.62 6.68 -14.08
N VAL A 147 21.58 6.70 -12.75
CA VAL A 147 21.13 5.55 -11.94
C VAL A 147 19.68 5.19 -12.26
N CYS A 148 18.79 6.17 -12.27
CA CYS A 148 17.37 5.96 -12.59
C CYS A 148 17.19 5.44 -14.01
N GLN A 149 17.99 5.89 -14.99
CA GLN A 149 17.92 5.41 -16.36
C GLN A 149 18.34 3.93 -16.47
N ILE A 150 19.40 3.51 -15.77
CA ILE A 150 19.81 2.10 -15.73
C ILE A 150 18.74 1.23 -15.07
N MET A 151 18.15 1.68 -13.96
CA MET A 151 17.06 0.97 -13.31
C MET A 151 15.83 0.83 -14.23
N ALA A 152 15.46 1.91 -14.93
CA ALA A 152 14.36 1.89 -15.88
C ALA A 152 14.62 0.92 -17.04
N ARG A 153 15.85 0.91 -17.59
CA ARG A 153 16.25 -0.08 -18.61
C ARG A 153 16.10 -1.51 -18.12
N TRP A 154 16.53 -1.80 -16.89
CA TRP A 154 16.35 -3.13 -16.30
C TRP A 154 14.87 -3.54 -16.17
N PHE A 155 13.98 -2.61 -15.80
CA PHE A 155 12.53 -2.85 -15.82
C PHE A 155 12.03 -3.21 -17.22
N TYR A 156 12.46 -2.45 -18.25
CA TYR A 156 12.04 -2.66 -19.63
C TYR A 156 12.52 -4.01 -20.18
N THR A 157 13.80 -4.32 -20.00
CA THR A 157 14.40 -5.56 -20.53
C THR A 157 13.93 -6.80 -19.78
N SER A 158 13.55 -6.66 -18.51
CA SER A 158 13.06 -7.77 -17.67
C SER A 158 11.53 -7.90 -17.66
N ALA A 159 10.82 -7.10 -18.46
CA ALA A 159 9.36 -7.05 -18.53
C ALA A 159 8.68 -6.86 -17.15
N ILE A 160 9.29 -6.06 -16.27
CA ILE A 160 8.76 -5.80 -14.93
C ILE A 160 7.66 -4.73 -15.03
N PRO A 161 6.45 -4.97 -14.51
CA PRO A 161 5.39 -3.97 -14.50
C PRO A 161 5.83 -2.70 -13.76
N PHE A 162 5.54 -1.52 -14.32
CA PHE A 162 5.93 -0.24 -13.72
C PHE A 162 5.35 -0.03 -12.33
N ASN A 163 4.22 -0.66 -12.01
CA ASN A 163 3.64 -0.61 -10.67
C ASN A 163 4.56 -1.22 -9.59
N ALA A 164 5.58 -2.01 -9.95
CA ALA A 164 6.52 -2.55 -8.98
C ALA A 164 7.30 -1.47 -8.22
N VAL A 165 7.45 -0.25 -8.76
CA VAL A 165 8.07 0.88 -8.04
C VAL A 165 7.24 1.38 -6.86
N ASN A 166 5.93 1.07 -6.84
CA ASN A 166 5.03 1.42 -5.74
C ASN A 166 5.03 0.37 -4.63
N ASN A 167 5.76 -0.74 -4.79
CA ASN A 167 5.95 -1.72 -3.73
C ASN A 167 6.79 -1.10 -2.59
N PRO A 168 6.35 -1.14 -1.32
CA PRO A 168 7.13 -0.61 -0.19
C PRO A 168 8.56 -1.18 -0.05
N LEU A 169 8.79 -2.40 -0.53
CA LEU A 169 10.12 -3.02 -0.54
C LEU A 169 11.08 -2.39 -1.56
N PHE A 170 10.57 -1.73 -2.59
CA PHE A 170 11.38 -1.10 -3.62
C PHE A 170 12.25 0.06 -3.07
N PRO A 171 11.71 1.09 -2.39
CA PRO A 171 12.54 2.11 -1.76
C PRO A 171 13.42 1.55 -0.64
N LEU A 172 12.97 0.51 0.09
CA LEU A 172 13.79 -0.15 1.11
C LEU A 172 15.01 -0.84 0.49
N MET A 173 14.82 -1.55 -0.63
CA MET A 173 15.90 -2.16 -1.40
C MET A 173 16.91 -1.10 -1.84
N ILE A 174 16.45 0.01 -2.45
CA ILE A 174 17.34 1.10 -2.88
C ILE A 174 18.14 1.67 -1.70
N ARG A 175 17.47 1.88 -0.56
CA ARG A 175 18.13 2.35 0.66
C ARG A 175 19.22 1.36 1.12
N LYS A 176 18.92 0.06 1.20
CA LYS A 176 19.87 -0.97 1.64
C LYS A 176 21.06 -1.11 0.68
N LEU A 177 20.83 -0.96 -0.63
CA LEU A 177 21.91 -0.90 -1.62
C LEU A 177 22.81 0.33 -1.40
N GLY A 178 22.22 1.48 -1.11
CA GLY A 178 22.95 2.71 -0.80
C GLY A 178 23.75 2.62 0.50
N GLU A 179 23.15 2.03 1.56
CA GLU A 179 23.80 1.79 2.86
C GLU A 179 25.01 0.84 2.73
N TYR A 180 24.91 -0.21 1.89
CA TYR A 180 26.04 -1.10 1.63
C TYR A 180 27.18 -0.39 0.87
N GLY A 181 26.83 0.48 -0.08
CA GLY A 181 27.78 1.25 -0.86
C GLY A 181 28.50 0.46 -1.96
N LYS A 182 29.68 0.93 -2.37
CA LYS A 182 30.46 0.33 -3.47
C LYS A 182 30.99 -1.05 -3.04
N GLY A 183 30.81 -2.06 -3.90
CA GLY A 183 31.39 -3.39 -3.71
C GLY A 183 30.37 -4.51 -3.50
N LEU A 184 29.07 -4.20 -3.40
CA LEU A 184 28.04 -5.24 -3.37
C LEU A 184 28.08 -6.04 -4.66
N LYS A 185 28.31 -7.34 -4.54
CA LYS A 185 28.08 -8.28 -5.64
C LYS A 185 26.59 -8.63 -5.65
N PRO A 186 25.87 -8.41 -6.76
CA PRO A 186 24.47 -8.82 -6.87
C PRO A 186 24.32 -10.32 -6.58
N PRO A 187 23.19 -10.75 -5.97
CA PRO A 187 22.94 -12.16 -5.75
C PRO A 187 22.88 -12.90 -7.07
N SER A 188 23.46 -14.09 -7.11
CA SER A 188 23.35 -14.98 -8.26
C SER A 188 21.92 -15.51 -8.45
N TYR A 189 21.62 -16.01 -9.64
CA TYR A 189 20.35 -16.68 -9.95
C TYR A 189 20.05 -17.82 -8.96
N HIS A 190 21.06 -18.61 -8.58
CA HIS A 190 20.91 -19.72 -7.63
C HIS A 190 20.65 -19.24 -6.21
N GLU A 191 21.36 -18.22 -5.74
CA GLU A 191 21.11 -17.65 -4.41
C GLU A 191 19.70 -17.09 -4.31
N MET A 192 19.21 -16.41 -5.35
CA MET A 192 17.86 -15.84 -5.37
C MET A 192 16.79 -16.94 -5.28
N ARG A 193 16.86 -17.94 -6.17
CA ARG A 193 15.81 -18.98 -6.27
C ARG A 193 15.86 -20.06 -5.20
N VAL A 194 16.98 -20.20 -4.47
CA VAL A 194 17.15 -21.24 -3.44
C VAL A 194 17.36 -20.61 -2.08
N THR A 195 18.47 -19.89 -1.89
CA THR A 195 18.90 -19.45 -0.56
C THR A 195 17.96 -18.39 0.00
N PHE A 196 17.74 -17.30 -0.73
CA PHE A 196 16.88 -16.21 -0.28
C PHE A 196 15.41 -16.63 -0.29
N LEU A 197 14.96 -17.39 -1.31
CA LEU A 197 13.60 -17.92 -1.32
C LEU A 197 13.31 -18.81 -0.10
N LYS A 198 14.24 -19.69 0.31
CA LYS A 198 14.07 -20.50 1.53
C LYS A 198 13.99 -19.66 2.79
N LYS A 199 14.78 -18.57 2.88
CA LYS A 199 14.72 -17.64 4.02
C LYS A 199 13.35 -16.95 4.09
N GLU A 200 12.84 -16.45 2.96
CA GLU A 200 11.52 -15.82 2.89
C GLU A 200 10.38 -16.79 3.24
N VAL A 201 10.48 -18.04 2.78
CA VAL A 201 9.52 -19.09 3.16
C VAL A 201 9.56 -19.32 4.67
N GLN A 202 10.75 -19.42 5.27
CA GLN A 202 10.87 -19.62 6.71
C GLN A 202 10.32 -18.42 7.50
N GLU A 203 10.58 -17.20 7.05
CA GLU A 203 10.05 -15.99 7.67
C GLU A 203 8.53 -15.93 7.60
N THR A 204 7.95 -16.28 6.44
CA THR A 204 6.51 -16.42 6.27
C THR A 204 5.93 -17.49 7.19
N LEU A 205 6.60 -18.62 7.36
CA LEU A 205 6.19 -19.69 8.27
C LEU A 205 6.26 -19.25 9.75
N ASN A 206 7.24 -18.42 10.11
CA ASN A 206 7.36 -17.86 11.45
C ASN A 206 6.21 -16.90 11.74
N LEU A 207 5.86 -16.02 10.79
CA LEU A 207 4.68 -15.15 10.89
C LEU A 207 3.39 -15.98 11.04
N LEU A 208 3.30 -17.11 10.35
CA LEU A 208 2.17 -18.04 10.45
C LEU A 208 1.96 -18.64 11.85
N ASN A 209 2.99 -18.69 12.69
CA ASN A 209 2.87 -19.27 14.04
C ASN A 209 1.92 -18.47 14.95
N MET A 210 1.79 -17.15 14.73
CA MET A 210 0.81 -16.34 15.48
C MET A 210 -0.62 -16.80 15.19
N TYR A 211 -0.92 -17.07 13.90
CA TYR A 211 -2.22 -17.58 13.47
C TYR A 211 -2.48 -18.98 14.01
N LYS A 212 -1.49 -19.88 13.91
CA LYS A 212 -1.60 -21.25 14.47
C LYS A 212 -1.90 -21.26 15.98
N THR A 213 -1.35 -20.30 16.72
CA THR A 213 -1.62 -20.16 18.16
C THR A 213 -3.06 -19.71 18.40
N GLU A 214 -3.59 -18.83 17.55
CA GLU A 214 -4.98 -18.40 17.60
C GLU A 214 -5.95 -19.54 17.22
N TRP A 215 -5.62 -20.32 16.20
CA TRP A 215 -6.45 -21.47 15.76
C TRP A 215 -6.68 -22.48 16.89
N LYS A 216 -5.72 -22.65 17.79
CA LYS A 216 -5.87 -23.50 18.99
C LYS A 216 -6.87 -22.96 20.01
N LYS A 217 -7.09 -21.64 20.04
CA LYS A 217 -7.98 -20.98 21.00
C LYS A 217 -9.40 -20.85 20.47
N THR A 218 -9.53 -20.36 19.24
CA THR A 218 -10.83 -20.00 18.64
C THR A 218 -11.33 -21.02 17.63
N GLY A 219 -10.45 -21.93 17.21
CA GLY A 219 -10.65 -22.70 15.99
C GLY A 219 -10.41 -21.86 14.73
N CYS A 220 -10.45 -22.53 13.58
CA CYS A 220 -10.37 -21.91 12.26
C CYS A 220 -11.31 -22.58 11.26
N THR A 221 -11.59 -21.85 10.18
CA THR A 221 -12.37 -22.32 9.02
C THR A 221 -11.43 -22.52 7.84
N ILE A 222 -11.43 -23.70 7.24
CA ILE A 222 -10.73 -23.96 5.98
C ILE A 222 -11.65 -23.55 4.83
N MET A 223 -11.13 -22.80 3.86
CA MET A 223 -11.83 -22.43 2.64
C MET A 223 -11.07 -23.01 1.46
N SER A 224 -11.76 -23.84 0.66
CA SER A 224 -11.25 -24.38 -0.59
C SER A 224 -11.89 -23.64 -1.75
N ASP A 225 -11.07 -23.06 -2.62
CA ASP A 225 -11.50 -22.40 -3.85
C ASP A 225 -10.79 -23.05 -5.04
N GLY A 226 -11.59 -23.68 -5.91
CA GLY A 226 -11.11 -24.41 -7.08
C GLY A 226 -11.46 -23.66 -8.35
N TRP A 227 -10.47 -23.44 -9.22
CA TRP A 227 -10.71 -22.93 -10.55
C TRP A 227 -10.08 -23.84 -11.60
N SER A 228 -10.68 -23.86 -12.79
CA SER A 228 -10.15 -24.61 -13.94
C SER A 228 -9.84 -23.66 -15.07
N ASP A 229 -8.69 -23.87 -15.72
CA ASP A 229 -8.32 -23.11 -16.91
C ASP A 229 -8.98 -23.69 -18.18
N GLN A 230 -8.85 -22.97 -19.30
CA GLN A 230 -9.36 -23.41 -20.60
C GLN A 230 -8.73 -24.70 -21.12
N ARG A 231 -7.58 -25.11 -20.55
CA ARG A 231 -6.86 -26.35 -20.89
C ARG A 231 -7.26 -27.49 -19.95
N LYS A 232 -8.32 -27.32 -19.15
CA LYS A 232 -8.84 -28.27 -18.15
C LYS A 232 -7.85 -28.62 -17.04
N ARG A 233 -6.89 -27.74 -16.76
CA ARG A 233 -6.07 -27.85 -15.54
C ARG A 233 -6.86 -27.26 -14.38
N THR A 234 -7.01 -28.02 -13.31
CA THR A 234 -7.74 -27.60 -12.12
C THR A 234 -6.75 -27.29 -11.01
N MET A 235 -6.89 -26.14 -10.36
CA MET A 235 -6.07 -25.76 -9.22
C MET A 235 -6.96 -25.39 -8.05
N ASN A 236 -6.71 -26.01 -6.90
CA ASN A 236 -7.43 -25.76 -5.66
C ASN A 236 -6.55 -24.96 -4.69
N ASN A 237 -7.01 -23.77 -4.34
CA ASN A 237 -6.42 -22.93 -3.32
C ASN A 237 -7.06 -23.23 -1.97
N PHE A 238 -6.22 -23.36 -0.95
CA PHE A 238 -6.65 -23.55 0.44
C PHE A 238 -6.27 -22.34 1.26
N LEU A 239 -7.28 -21.71 1.85
CA LEU A 239 -7.14 -20.62 2.78
C LEU A 239 -7.65 -21.06 4.15
N VAL A 240 -7.08 -20.48 5.20
CA VAL A 240 -7.50 -20.72 6.58
C VAL A 240 -7.92 -19.38 7.17
N ASN A 241 -9.17 -19.29 7.60
CA ASN A 241 -9.74 -18.10 8.20
C ASN A 241 -9.91 -18.25 9.72
N SER A 242 -9.61 -17.18 10.44
CA SER A 242 -9.74 -17.08 11.90
C SER A 242 -10.01 -15.62 12.28
N PRO A 243 -10.38 -15.30 13.54
CA PRO A 243 -10.51 -13.93 14.00
C PRO A 243 -9.25 -13.08 13.82
N ALA A 244 -8.06 -13.69 13.86
CA ALA A 244 -6.80 -13.01 13.57
C ALA A 244 -6.61 -12.65 12.08
N GLY A 245 -7.41 -13.23 11.19
CA GLY A 245 -7.38 -12.98 9.74
C GLY A 245 -7.36 -14.27 8.91
N THR A 246 -7.24 -14.08 7.60
CA THR A 246 -7.16 -15.15 6.60
C THR A 246 -5.73 -15.36 6.14
N VAL A 247 -5.31 -16.61 6.08
CA VAL A 247 -3.98 -17.00 5.58
C VAL A 247 -4.10 -17.96 4.41
N PHE A 248 -3.31 -17.73 3.37
CA PHE A 248 -3.11 -18.71 2.31
C PHE A 248 -2.23 -19.86 2.82
N LEU A 249 -2.75 -21.09 2.75
CA LEU A 249 -2.05 -22.28 3.24
C LEU A 249 -1.25 -22.97 2.14
N SER A 250 -1.90 -23.22 1.00
CA SER A 250 -1.31 -23.92 -0.13
C SER A 250 -2.22 -23.85 -1.35
N SER A 251 -1.64 -24.07 -2.52
CA SER A 251 -2.37 -24.34 -3.76
C SER A 251 -1.93 -25.69 -4.29
N VAL A 252 -2.89 -26.50 -4.73
CA VAL A 252 -2.68 -27.88 -5.18
C VAL A 252 -3.24 -28.03 -6.59
N ASP A 253 -2.43 -28.56 -7.50
CA ASP A 253 -2.92 -29.00 -8.81
C ASP A 253 -3.81 -30.24 -8.61
N THR A 254 -5.08 -30.09 -8.95
CA THR A 254 -6.11 -31.12 -8.80
C THR A 254 -6.61 -31.63 -10.15
N THR A 255 -5.89 -31.37 -11.26
CA THR A 255 -6.28 -31.81 -12.61
C THR A 255 -6.60 -33.31 -12.70
N ASP A 256 -5.83 -34.15 -12.00
CA ASP A 256 -6.01 -35.62 -11.95
C ASP A 256 -6.81 -36.11 -10.73
N ILE A 257 -7.20 -35.17 -9.85
CA ILE A 257 -7.82 -35.40 -8.54
C ILE A 257 -9.31 -35.03 -8.57
N SER A 258 -9.67 -33.97 -9.29
CA SER A 258 -11.00 -33.34 -9.32
C SER A 258 -12.12 -34.24 -9.88
N LYS A 259 -11.77 -35.39 -10.46
CA LYS A 259 -12.68 -36.35 -11.08
C LYS A 259 -13.31 -37.35 -10.09
N THR A 260 -12.81 -37.47 -8.85
CA THR A 260 -13.31 -38.48 -7.91
C THR A 260 -13.46 -37.91 -6.50
N ALA A 261 -14.64 -38.10 -5.90
CA ALA A 261 -14.93 -37.66 -4.53
C ALA A 261 -13.92 -38.22 -3.51
N GLN A 262 -13.48 -39.47 -3.68
CA GLN A 262 -12.50 -40.11 -2.80
C GLN A 262 -11.18 -39.33 -2.67
N LYS A 263 -10.58 -38.96 -3.81
CA LYS A 263 -9.29 -38.25 -3.82
C LYS A 263 -9.42 -36.83 -3.28
N LEU A 264 -10.56 -36.19 -3.55
CA LEU A 264 -10.87 -34.86 -3.03
C LEU A 264 -11.10 -34.89 -1.51
N PHE A 265 -11.71 -35.97 -1.01
CA PHE A 265 -11.80 -36.25 0.42
C PHE A 265 -10.41 -36.42 1.03
N GLU A 266 -9.56 -37.27 0.47
CA GLU A 266 -8.17 -37.46 0.96
C GLU A 266 -7.39 -36.12 1.01
N LEU A 267 -7.57 -35.27 0.00
CA LEU A 267 -6.95 -33.94 -0.03
C LEU A 267 -7.46 -33.03 1.10
N LEU A 268 -8.77 -32.91 1.28
CA LEU A 268 -9.35 -32.08 2.33
C LEU A 268 -9.03 -32.62 3.73
N ASP A 269 -9.11 -33.93 3.88
CA ASP A 269 -8.82 -34.63 5.12
C ASP A 269 -7.35 -34.46 5.53
N GLY A 270 -6.40 -34.59 4.59
CA GLY A 270 -4.99 -34.32 4.85
C GLY A 270 -4.70 -32.87 5.23
N ILE A 271 -5.49 -31.90 4.75
CA ILE A 271 -5.37 -30.50 5.15
C ILE A 271 -5.89 -30.30 6.58
N VAL A 272 -7.01 -30.94 6.94
CA VAL A 272 -7.52 -30.94 8.31
C VAL A 272 -6.48 -31.54 9.26
N GLU A 273 -5.84 -32.66 8.89
CA GLU A 273 -4.77 -33.28 9.68
C GLU A 273 -3.55 -32.39 9.83
N LYS A 274 -3.13 -31.71 8.74
CA LYS A 274 -1.99 -30.78 8.76
C LYS A 274 -2.20 -29.60 9.71
N ILE A 275 -3.44 -29.12 9.85
CA ILE A 275 -3.80 -28.04 10.78
C ILE A 275 -4.03 -28.58 12.20
N GLY A 276 -4.50 -29.82 12.30
CA GLY A 276 -4.92 -30.48 13.54
C GLY A 276 -6.43 -30.40 13.69
N GLU A 277 -7.08 -31.56 13.82
CA GLU A 277 -8.55 -31.68 13.87
C GLU A 277 -9.19 -30.80 14.95
N ASP A 278 -8.60 -30.76 16.15
CA ASP A 278 -9.13 -29.97 17.27
C ASP A 278 -9.14 -28.46 17.00
N ASN A 279 -8.34 -27.99 16.02
CA ASN A 279 -8.25 -26.59 15.64
C ASN A 279 -9.23 -26.22 14.51
N VAL A 280 -9.87 -27.19 13.85
CA VAL A 280 -10.72 -26.94 12.68
C VAL A 280 -12.19 -27.09 13.06
N VAL A 281 -12.94 -26.00 12.93
CA VAL A 281 -14.38 -25.96 13.25
C VAL A 281 -15.23 -26.16 12.00
N GLN A 282 -14.75 -25.65 10.86
CA GLN A 282 -15.55 -25.60 9.64
C GLN A 282 -14.70 -25.79 8.38
N VAL A 283 -15.28 -26.42 7.37
CA VAL A 283 -14.74 -26.47 6.00
C VAL A 283 -15.76 -25.90 5.03
N ILE A 284 -15.33 -24.92 4.25
CA ILE A 284 -16.11 -24.27 3.19
C ILE A 284 -15.54 -24.69 1.84
N THR A 285 -16.37 -25.19 0.95
CA THR A 285 -16.00 -25.54 -0.43
C THR A 285 -17.07 -25.08 -1.40
N ASP A 286 -16.87 -25.24 -2.70
CA ASP A 286 -17.95 -25.02 -3.68
C ASP A 286 -19.15 -25.98 -3.44
N ASN A 287 -20.26 -25.67 -4.12
CA ASN A 287 -21.53 -26.40 -3.99
C ASN A 287 -21.71 -27.51 -5.06
N ALA A 288 -20.65 -27.85 -5.80
CA ALA A 288 -20.71 -28.89 -6.81
C ALA A 288 -20.97 -30.27 -6.18
N SER A 289 -21.50 -31.20 -6.97
CA SER A 289 -21.97 -32.50 -6.47
C SER A 289 -20.88 -33.35 -5.81
N ASN A 290 -19.66 -33.29 -6.34
CA ASN A 290 -18.48 -33.94 -5.76
C ASN A 290 -18.14 -33.36 -4.38
N TYR A 291 -18.11 -32.04 -4.22
CA TYR A 291 -17.82 -31.39 -2.94
C TYR A 291 -18.91 -31.60 -1.89
N LYS A 292 -20.19 -31.65 -2.30
CA LYS A 292 -21.29 -32.08 -1.42
C LYS A 292 -21.10 -33.49 -0.88
N ALA A 293 -20.72 -34.43 -1.74
CA ALA A 293 -20.47 -35.81 -1.33
C ALA A 293 -19.28 -35.88 -0.35
N VAL A 294 -18.20 -35.18 -0.66
CA VAL A 294 -17.02 -35.11 0.20
C VAL A 294 -17.31 -34.45 1.54
N GLY A 295 -18.07 -33.36 1.56
CA GLY A 295 -18.47 -32.67 2.78
C GLY A 295 -19.25 -33.58 3.73
N LYS A 296 -20.14 -34.42 3.21
CA LYS A 296 -20.86 -35.43 3.99
C LYS A 296 -19.91 -36.47 4.59
N ILE A 297 -19.01 -37.05 3.79
CA ILE A 297 -18.02 -38.03 4.25
C ILE A 297 -17.11 -37.40 5.33
N LEU A 298 -16.74 -36.13 5.17
CA LEU A 298 -15.91 -35.41 6.14
C LEU A 298 -16.61 -35.21 7.48
N MET A 299 -17.89 -34.81 7.48
CA MET A 299 -18.70 -34.69 8.68
C MET A 299 -19.01 -36.05 9.33
N GLU A 300 -19.09 -37.11 8.54
CA GLU A 300 -19.24 -38.47 9.05
C GLU A 300 -17.99 -38.93 9.81
N LYS A 301 -16.79 -38.69 9.26
CA LYS A 301 -15.51 -39.02 9.89
C LYS A 301 -15.22 -38.12 11.11
N ARG A 302 -15.44 -36.81 10.99
CA ARG A 302 -15.02 -35.80 11.99
C ARG A 302 -16.24 -35.11 12.62
N LYS A 303 -16.71 -35.64 13.75
CA LYS A 303 -17.97 -35.20 14.39
C LYS A 303 -17.97 -33.77 14.95
N ARG A 304 -16.79 -33.19 15.17
CA ARG A 304 -16.62 -31.83 15.74
C ARG A 304 -16.50 -30.74 14.66
N LEU A 305 -16.52 -31.14 13.39
CA LEU A 305 -16.32 -30.28 12.23
C LEU A 305 -17.59 -30.25 11.38
N PHE A 306 -17.92 -29.07 10.85
CA PHE A 306 -19.05 -28.90 9.94
C PHE A 306 -18.58 -28.50 8.55
N TRP A 307 -19.20 -29.11 7.53
CA TRP A 307 -19.03 -28.68 6.15
C TRP A 307 -20.18 -27.76 5.74
N THR A 308 -19.87 -26.70 5.02
CA THR A 308 -20.88 -25.77 4.46
C THR A 308 -20.51 -25.38 3.03
N PRO A 309 -21.49 -25.26 2.12
CA PRO A 309 -21.22 -24.78 0.77
C PRO A 309 -20.89 -23.28 0.76
N CYS A 310 -20.10 -22.86 -0.23
CA CYS A 310 -19.71 -21.48 -0.42
C CYS A 310 -20.93 -20.60 -0.71
N ALA A 311 -21.15 -19.58 0.13
CA ALA A 311 -22.29 -18.68 0.00
C ALA A 311 -22.27 -17.88 -1.31
N ALA A 312 -21.10 -17.38 -1.74
CA ALA A 312 -20.96 -16.64 -3.00
C ALA A 312 -21.39 -17.51 -4.19
N HIS A 313 -20.89 -18.75 -4.25
CA HIS A 313 -21.27 -19.67 -5.30
C HIS A 313 -22.75 -20.07 -5.24
N CYS A 314 -23.33 -20.20 -4.04
CA CYS A 314 -24.76 -20.42 -3.89
C CYS A 314 -25.59 -19.25 -4.44
N ILE A 315 -25.15 -18.01 -4.25
CA ILE A 315 -25.81 -16.81 -4.79
C ILE A 315 -25.67 -16.77 -6.31
N ASP A 316 -24.49 -17.08 -6.85
CA ASP A 316 -24.26 -17.13 -8.29
C ASP A 316 -25.11 -18.19 -9.01
N LEU A 317 -25.58 -19.22 -8.30
CA LEU A 317 -26.49 -20.23 -8.85
C LEU A 317 -27.97 -19.80 -8.82
N ILE A 318 -28.31 -18.74 -8.09
CA ILE A 318 -29.69 -18.20 -8.01
C ILE A 318 -29.98 -17.25 -9.19
N TYR A 319 -28.96 -16.55 -9.69
CA TYR A 319 -29.08 -15.53 -10.75
C TYR A 319 -28.54 -16.04 -12.09
#